data_AF-A0A1Q6RS22-F1
#
_entry.id   AF-A0A1Q6RS22-F1
#
_cell.length_a   1.000
_cell.length_b   1.000
_cell.length_c   1.000
_cell.angle_alpha   90.00
_cell.angle_beta   90.00
_cell.angle_gamma   90.00
#
_symmetry.space_group_name_H-M   'P 1'
#
loop_
_entity.id
_entity.type
_entity.pdbx_description
1 polymer ?
#
loop_
_entity_poly.entity_id
_entity_poly.type
_entity_poly.pdbx_seq_one_letter_code
_entity_poly.pdbx_strand_id
1 'polypeptide(L)'
;MLVLILATWTTNTGNAYNSGIAICNMFSLKDNMRSWMTLLAGVIGTLLSLLGFADAFNNFLNIIAALVPAVAGVAIADYWIMGRGRPDLWEPFDGVNWIGVVAWLVGAAVGKWGTFFVPTLMGIVVAIVVYCLGALLIKSEKINPIYVMKLKLAQSSREE
;
A
#
# COMPACT_ATOMS: atom_id res chain seq x y z
N MET A 1 -8.16 17.20 30.38
CA MET A 1 -8.73 15.86 30.10
C MET A 1 -9.82 15.90 29.04
N LEU A 2 -10.80 16.81 29.11
CA LEU A 2 -11.85 16.97 28.09
C LEU A 2 -11.31 17.06 26.64
N VAL A 3 -10.29 17.88 26.40
CA VAL A 3 -9.67 18.04 25.07
C VAL A 3 -9.14 16.71 24.51
N LEU A 4 -8.47 15.90 25.33
CA LEU A 4 -7.94 14.61 24.90
C LEU A 4 -9.07 13.63 24.57
N ILE A 5 -10.11 13.58 25.40
CA ILE A 5 -11.26 12.70 25.16
C ILE A 5 -11.96 13.06 23.84
N LEU A 6 -12.19 14.35 23.59
CA LEU A 6 -12.82 14.82 22.34
C LEU A 6 -11.93 14.55 21.12
N ALA A 7 -10.61 14.76 21.25
CA ALA A 7 -9.65 14.43 20.19
C ALA A 7 -9.66 12.93 19.88
N THR A 8 -9.53 12.07 20.89
CA THR A 8 -9.54 10.61 20.70
C THR A 8 -10.89 10.11 20.18
N TRP A 9 -12.01 10.69 20.63
CA TRP A 9 -13.34 10.34 20.13
C TRP A 9 -13.46 10.55 18.62
N THR A 10 -13.07 11.74 18.15
CA THR A 10 -13.18 12.10 16.72
C THR A 10 -12.29 11.22 15.86
N THR A 11 -11.04 10.97 16.27
CA THR A 11 -10.12 10.08 15.56
C THR A 11 -10.61 8.63 15.54
N ASN A 12 -11.06 8.09 16.68
CA ASN A 12 -11.55 6.71 16.77
C ASN A 12 -12.83 6.49 15.95
N THR A 13 -13.71 7.48 15.90
CA THR A 13 -14.92 7.43 15.06
C THR A 13 -14.53 7.31 13.58
N GLY A 14 -13.56 8.10 13.12
CA GLY A 14 -13.03 8.00 11.76
C GLY A 14 -12.39 6.64 11.45
N ASN A 15 -11.58 6.12 12.38
CA ASN A 15 -10.95 4.81 12.23
C ASN A 15 -11.97 3.67 12.15
N ALA A 16 -12.99 3.69 13.02
CA ALA A 16 -14.07 2.71 12.99
C ALA A 16 -14.86 2.79 11.67
N TYR A 17 -15.21 3.99 11.23
CA TYR A 17 -15.93 4.23 9.97
C TYR A 17 -15.17 3.74 8.73
N ASN A 18 -13.84 3.94 8.69
CA ASN A 18 -12.97 3.44 7.62
C ASN A 18 -12.84 1.92 7.66
N SER A 19 -12.73 1.33 8.86
CA SER A 19 -12.71 -0.14 9.01
C SER A 19 -14.01 -0.78 8.53
N GLY A 20 -15.17 -0.16 8.78
CA GLY A 20 -16.46 -0.62 8.28
C GLY A 20 -16.55 -0.64 6.74
N ILE A 21 -16.04 0.40 6.05
CA ILE A 21 -15.94 0.38 4.58
C ILE A 21 -15.02 -0.74 4.13
N ALA A 22 -13.85 -0.86 4.74
CA ALA A 22 -12.87 -1.85 4.33
C ALA A 22 -13.44 -3.26 4.40
N ILE A 23 -14.19 -3.58 5.46
CA ILE A 23 -14.88 -4.87 5.62
C ILE A 23 -15.98 -5.04 4.55
N CYS A 24 -16.81 -4.01 4.33
CA CYS A 24 -17.83 -4.07 3.28
C CYS A 24 -17.22 -4.33 1.90
N ASN A 25 -16.16 -3.62 1.54
CA ASN A 25 -15.48 -3.77 0.26
C ASN A 25 -14.79 -5.13 0.13
N MET A 26 -14.15 -5.61 1.19
CA MET A 26 -13.43 -6.89 1.18
C MET A 26 -14.38 -8.08 0.96
N PHE A 27 -15.60 -8.01 1.52
CA PHE A 27 -16.61 -9.05 1.38
C PHE A 27 -17.69 -8.74 0.35
N SER A 28 -17.52 -7.67 -0.45
CA SER A 28 -18.51 -7.19 -1.43
C SER A 28 -19.93 -7.05 -0.85
N LEU A 29 -20.03 -6.57 0.39
CA LEU A 29 -21.30 -6.35 1.09
C LEU A 29 -21.95 -5.05 0.63
N LYS A 30 -23.28 -5.01 0.69
CA LYS A 30 -24.05 -3.79 0.38
C LYS A 30 -23.74 -2.66 1.37
N ASP A 31 -23.79 -1.42 0.89
CA ASP A 31 -23.49 -0.21 1.69
C ASP A 31 -24.39 -0.04 2.92
N ASN A 32 -25.61 -0.58 2.91
CA ASN A 32 -26.51 -0.56 4.06
C ASN A 32 -25.99 -1.38 5.26
N MET A 33 -25.05 -2.30 5.04
CA MET A 33 -24.43 -3.12 6.09
C MET A 33 -23.31 -2.38 6.81
N ARG A 34 -22.88 -1.23 6.30
CA ARG A 34 -21.68 -0.54 6.75
C ARG A 34 -21.72 -0.12 8.22
N SER A 35 -22.86 0.39 8.70
CA SER A 35 -23.03 0.76 10.10
C SER A 35 -22.88 -0.46 11.02
N TRP A 36 -23.42 -1.61 10.58
CA TRP A 36 -23.25 -2.88 11.29
C TRP A 36 -21.81 -3.38 11.26
N MET A 37 -21.11 -3.26 10.12
CA MET A 37 -19.69 -3.66 10.02
C MET A 37 -18.78 -2.76 10.87
N THR A 38 -19.10 -1.46 10.94
CA THR A 38 -18.42 -0.51 11.82
C THR A 38 -18.58 -0.89 13.30
N LEU A 39 -19.81 -1.22 13.71
CA LEU A 39 -20.10 -1.69 15.06
C LEU A 39 -19.35 -2.99 15.36
N LEU A 40 -19.39 -3.95 14.45
CA LEU A 40 -18.71 -5.25 14.58
C LEU A 40 -17.19 -5.05 14.75
N ALA A 41 -16.56 -4.22 13.92
CA ALA A 41 -15.13 -3.91 14.02
C ALA A 41 -14.78 -3.28 15.38
N GLY A 42 -15.61 -2.36 15.88
CA GLY A 42 -15.44 -1.74 17.20
C GLY A 42 -15.56 -2.74 18.35
N VAL A 43 -16.56 -3.64 18.30
CA VAL A 43 -16.75 -4.70 19.31
C VAL A 43 -15.56 -5.66 19.31
N ILE A 44 -15.13 -6.14 18.15
CA ILE A 44 -13.97 -7.04 18.03
C ILE A 44 -12.71 -6.36 18.56
N GLY A 45 -12.44 -5.11 18.16
CA GLY A 45 -11.29 -4.36 18.65
C GLY A 45 -11.30 -4.15 20.16
N THR A 46 -12.48 -3.87 20.74
CA THR A 46 -12.64 -3.72 22.19
C THR A 46 -12.37 -5.04 22.93
N LEU A 47 -12.91 -6.15 22.42
CA LEU A 47 -12.67 -7.48 22.99
C LEU A 47 -11.18 -7.86 22.91
N LEU A 48 -10.53 -7.66 21.77
CA LEU A 48 -9.09 -7.91 21.62
C LEU A 48 -8.26 -7.07 22.59
N SER A 49 -8.64 -5.80 22.80
CA SER A 49 -7.99 -4.92 23.78
C SER A 49 -8.12 -5.47 25.21
N LEU A 50 -9.32 -5.91 25.60
CA LEU A 50 -9.58 -6.50 26.93
C LEU A 50 -8.81 -7.81 27.16
N LEU A 51 -8.52 -8.56 26.10
CA LEU A 51 -7.75 -9.81 26.16
C LEU A 51 -6.22 -9.58 26.25
N GLY A 52 -5.76 -8.34 26.38
CA GLY A 52 -4.34 -8.04 26.56
C GLY A 52 -3.53 -8.05 25.26
N PHE A 53 -4.17 -7.83 24.10
CA PHE A 53 -3.50 -7.80 22.79
C PHE A 53 -2.52 -6.62 22.60
N ALA A 54 -2.26 -5.82 23.65
CA ALA A 54 -1.38 -4.65 23.60
C ALA A 54 0.06 -4.97 23.13
N ASP A 55 0.63 -6.09 23.58
CA ASP A 55 1.99 -6.48 23.17
C ASP A 55 2.03 -6.98 21.72
N ALA A 56 1.02 -7.77 21.32
CA ALA A 56 0.86 -8.18 19.93
C ALA A 56 0.62 -6.99 19.00
N PHE A 57 -0.06 -5.94 19.49
CA PHE A 57 -0.28 -4.71 18.76
C PHE A 57 1.02 -3.96 18.47
N ASN A 58 1.96 -3.87 19.41
CA ASN A 58 3.28 -3.27 19.15
C ASN A 58 4.06 -4.02 18.06
N ASN A 59 4.06 -5.35 18.09
CA ASN A 59 4.70 -6.16 17.05
C ASN A 59 4.04 -5.96 15.68
N PHE A 60 2.70 -5.89 15.65
CA PHE A 60 1.93 -5.58 14.45
C PHE A 60 2.28 -4.19 13.89
N LEU A 61 2.34 -3.16 14.73
CA LEU A 61 2.71 -1.80 14.31
C LEU A 61 4.11 -1.76 13.69
N ASN A 62 5.09 -2.47 14.26
CA ASN A 62 6.43 -2.53 13.69
C ASN A 62 6.47 -3.16 12.30
N ILE A 63 5.64 -4.19 12.05
CA ILE A 63 5.54 -4.82 10.73
C ILE A 63 4.90 -3.84 9.72
N ILE A 64 3.79 -3.21 10.08
CA ILE A 64 3.10 -2.25 9.22
C ILE A 64 3.97 -1.03 8.94
N ALA A 65 4.73 -0.56 9.93
CA ALA A 65 5.68 0.55 9.79
C ALA A 65 6.79 0.26 8.76
N ALA A 66 7.16 -1.00 8.55
CA ALA A 66 8.09 -1.39 7.48
C ALA A 66 7.38 -1.58 6.12
N LEU A 67 6.17 -2.16 6.12
CA LEU A 67 5.45 -2.50 4.88
C LEU A 67 4.85 -1.29 4.18
N VAL A 68 4.18 -0.39 4.90
CA VAL A 68 3.41 0.73 4.31
C VAL A 68 4.31 1.70 3.53
N PRO A 69 5.47 2.14 4.07
CA PRO A 69 6.34 3.05 3.33
C PRO A 69 6.95 2.41 2.08
N ALA A 70 7.26 1.10 2.12
CA ALA A 70 7.78 0.39 0.96
C ALA A 70 6.77 0.37 -0.21
N VAL A 71 5.47 0.25 0.06
CA VAL A 71 4.41 0.38 -0.96
C VAL A 71 4.46 1.77 -1.61
N ALA A 72 4.60 2.82 -0.80
CA ALA A 72 4.72 4.18 -1.31
C ALA A 72 5.96 4.34 -2.22
N GLY A 73 7.09 3.71 -1.88
CA GLY A 73 8.28 3.67 -2.74
C GLY A 73 8.01 3.05 -4.11
N VAL A 74 7.31 1.91 -4.17
CA VAL A 74 6.91 1.29 -5.45
C VAL A 74 5.98 2.21 -6.25
N ALA A 75 4.99 2.81 -5.61
CA ALA A 75 4.05 3.72 -6.27
C ALA A 75 4.74 4.97 -6.84
N ILE A 76 5.70 5.54 -6.10
CA ILE A 76 6.52 6.67 -6.57
C ILE A 76 7.34 6.25 -7.79
N ALA A 77 7.99 5.08 -7.74
CA ALA A 77 8.80 4.60 -8.85
C ALA A 77 7.96 4.33 -10.11
N ASP A 78 6.81 3.69 -9.95
CA ASP A 78 5.90 3.38 -11.04
C ASP A 78 5.37 4.65 -11.72
N TYR A 79 4.79 5.57 -10.95
CA TYR A 79 4.12 6.74 -11.51
C TYR A 79 5.10 7.85 -11.92
N TRP A 80 5.99 8.27 -11.02
CA TRP A 80 6.82 9.45 -11.26
C TRP A 80 8.09 9.15 -12.05
N ILE A 81 8.76 8.02 -11.78
CA ILE A 81 10.04 7.71 -12.41
C ILE A 81 9.80 7.01 -13.76
N MET A 82 9.05 5.91 -13.77
CA MET A 82 8.82 5.11 -14.96
C MET A 82 7.71 5.70 -15.83
N GLY A 83 6.61 6.11 -15.21
CA GLY A 83 5.47 6.79 -15.84
C GLY A 83 5.72 8.26 -16.19
N ARG A 84 6.84 8.84 -15.74
CA ARG A 84 7.19 10.27 -15.91
C ARG A 84 6.09 11.25 -15.46
N GLY A 85 5.24 10.84 -14.51
CA GLY A 85 4.13 11.64 -14.00
C GLY A 85 3.01 11.90 -15.02
N ARG A 86 2.91 11.10 -16.08
CA ARG A 86 1.93 11.23 -17.15
C ARG A 86 0.71 10.35 -16.87
N PRO A 87 -0.42 10.92 -16.42
CA PRO A 87 -1.62 10.14 -16.10
C PRO A 87 -2.30 9.56 -17.35
N ASP A 88 -2.08 10.16 -18.52
CA ASP A 88 -2.59 9.71 -19.82
C ASP A 88 -2.03 8.34 -20.25
N LEU A 89 -0.88 7.94 -19.67
CA LEU A 89 -0.22 6.68 -19.96
C LEU A 89 -0.52 5.57 -18.95
N TRP A 90 -1.22 5.91 -17.86
CA TRP A 90 -1.54 4.95 -16.84
C TRP A 90 -2.75 4.12 -17.27
N GLU A 91 -2.60 2.80 -17.23
CA GLU A 91 -3.68 1.86 -17.51
C GLU A 91 -3.75 0.78 -16.44
N PRO A 92 -4.95 0.29 -16.07
CA PRO A 92 -5.08 -0.87 -15.20
C PRO A 92 -4.34 -2.06 -15.82
N PHE A 93 -3.40 -2.62 -15.07
CA PHE A 93 -2.69 -3.82 -15.49
C PHE A 93 -3.53 -5.06 -15.15
N ASP A 94 -3.86 -5.86 -16.17
CA ASP A 94 -4.58 -7.11 -15.98
C ASP A 94 -3.68 -8.14 -15.26
N GLY A 95 -4.07 -8.49 -14.04
CA GLY A 95 -3.37 -9.46 -13.20
C GLY A 95 -2.53 -8.82 -12.09
N VAL A 96 -1.41 -9.46 -11.75
CA VAL A 96 -0.55 -9.05 -10.62
C VAL A 96 0.78 -8.50 -11.14
N ASN A 97 1.10 -7.26 -10.78
CA ASN A 97 2.42 -6.69 -11.01
C ASN A 97 3.44 -7.32 -10.04
N TRP A 98 4.00 -8.47 -10.43
CA TRP A 98 4.99 -9.18 -9.63
C TRP A 98 6.27 -8.38 -9.39
N ILE A 99 6.65 -7.48 -10.30
CA ILE A 99 7.80 -6.59 -10.10
C ILE A 99 7.53 -5.66 -8.92
N GLY A 100 6.33 -5.09 -8.85
CA GLY A 100 5.86 -4.27 -7.73
C GLY A 100 5.83 -5.05 -6.42
N VAL A 101 5.28 -6.27 -6.43
CA VAL A 101 5.21 -7.13 -5.24
C VAL A 101 6.60 -7.48 -4.71
N VAL A 102 7.53 -7.88 -5.59
CA VAL A 102 8.90 -8.21 -5.19
C VAL A 102 9.64 -6.98 -4.69
N ALA A 103 9.54 -5.84 -5.39
CA ALA A 103 10.15 -4.59 -4.95
C ALA A 103 9.63 -4.14 -3.58
N TRP A 104 8.32 -4.28 -3.34
CA TRP A 104 7.70 -3.99 -2.05
C TRP A 104 8.24 -4.90 -0.94
N LEU A 105 8.27 -6.22 -1.16
CA LEU A 105 8.75 -7.17 -0.14
C LEU A 105 10.24 -6.96 0.19
N VAL A 106 11.07 -6.71 -0.83
CA VAL A 106 12.50 -6.43 -0.64
C VAL A 106 12.70 -5.10 0.09
N GLY A 107 11.98 -4.05 -0.30
CA GLY A 107 12.01 -2.76 0.40
C GLY A 107 11.58 -2.88 1.86
N ALA A 108 10.50 -3.62 2.14
CA ALA A 108 10.03 -3.85 3.51
C ALA A 108 11.01 -4.69 4.34
N ALA A 109 11.64 -5.71 3.74
CA ALA A 109 12.68 -6.51 4.39
C ALA A 109 13.88 -5.64 4.79
N VAL A 110 14.37 -4.80 3.88
CA VAL A 110 15.47 -3.86 4.18
C VAL A 110 15.01 -2.81 5.21
N GLY A 111 13.78 -2.32 5.13
CA GLY A 111 13.24 -1.39 6.12
C GLY A 111 13.06 -2.00 7.52
N LYS A 112 12.93 -3.32 7.63
CA LYS A 112 12.81 -4.02 8.92
C LYS A 112 14.16 -4.37 9.54
N TRP A 113 15.14 -4.80 8.74
CA TRP A 113 16.42 -5.31 9.24
C TRP A 113 17.62 -4.38 8.97
N GLY A 114 17.45 -3.35 8.15
CA GLY A 114 18.49 -2.38 7.86
C GLY A 114 18.78 -1.48 9.06
N THR A 115 20.06 -1.36 9.42
CA THR A 115 20.52 -0.57 10.58
C THR A 115 21.38 0.64 10.19
N PHE A 116 21.60 0.87 8.88
CA PHE A 116 22.56 1.85 8.38
C PHE A 116 22.06 3.31 8.45
N PHE A 117 20.76 3.54 8.24
CA PHE A 117 20.13 4.86 8.26
C PHE A 117 18.69 4.75 8.80
N VAL A 118 17.85 5.79 8.64
CA VAL A 118 16.42 5.73 8.97
C VAL A 118 15.76 4.55 8.22
N PRO A 119 15.29 3.49 8.92
CA PRO A 119 14.90 2.24 8.27
C PRO A 119 13.77 2.43 7.24
N THR A 120 12.80 3.29 7.57
CA THR A 120 11.70 3.67 6.68
C THR A 120 12.18 4.28 5.36
N LEU A 121 13.17 5.17 5.41
CA LEU A 121 13.72 5.81 4.20
C LEU A 121 14.51 4.80 3.36
N MET A 122 15.26 3.92 4.01
CA MET A 122 15.96 2.83 3.33
C MET A 122 14.98 1.90 2.60
N GLY A 123 13.87 1.53 3.25
CA GLY A 123 12.85 0.69 2.63
C GLY A 123 12.21 1.34 1.40
N ILE A 124 11.94 2.65 1.46
CA ILE A 124 11.43 3.42 0.30
C ILE A 124 12.46 3.42 -0.85
N VAL A 125 13.71 3.77 -0.57
CA VAL A 125 14.76 3.88 -1.59
C VAL A 125 15.03 2.52 -2.24
N VAL A 126 15.11 1.46 -1.45
CA VAL A 126 15.30 0.10 -1.98
C VAL A 126 14.11 -0.34 -2.82
N ALA A 127 12.87 -0.10 -2.37
CA ALA A 127 11.68 -0.41 -3.16
C ALA A 127 11.72 0.31 -4.53
N ILE A 128 12.12 1.59 -4.56
CA ILE A 128 12.27 2.36 -5.79
C ILE A 128 13.32 1.73 -6.72
N VAL A 129 14.51 1.44 -6.19
CA VAL A 129 15.63 0.91 -6.99
C VAL A 129 15.27 -0.46 -7.55
N VAL A 130 14.73 -1.36 -6.72
CA VAL A 130 14.35 -2.71 -7.15
C VAL A 130 13.23 -2.65 -8.19
N TYR A 131 12.24 -1.76 -8.02
CA TYR A 131 11.18 -1.58 -9.01
C TYR A 131 11.72 -1.10 -10.35
N CYS A 132 12.53 -0.04 -10.35
CA CYS A 132 13.12 0.52 -11.57
C CYS A 132 14.01 -0.50 -12.28
N LEU A 133 14.85 -1.24 -11.54
CA LEU A 133 15.70 -2.28 -12.13
C LEU A 133 14.86 -3.42 -12.72
N GLY A 134 13.85 -3.91 -11.99
CA GLY A 134 12.95 -4.94 -12.49
C GLY A 134 12.20 -4.49 -13.75
N ALA A 135 11.68 -3.27 -13.75
CA ALA A 135 10.97 -2.68 -14.88
C ALA A 135 11.87 -2.40 -16.10
N LEU A 136 13.18 -2.22 -15.91
CA LEU A 136 14.15 -2.05 -17.01
C LEU A 136 14.66 -3.38 -17.57
N LEU A 137 14.89 -4.37 -16.70
CA LEU A 137 15.49 -5.65 -17.08
C LEU A 137 14.46 -6.63 -17.68
N ILE A 138 13.22 -6.64 -17.17
CA ILE A 138 12.20 -7.61 -17.57
C ILE A 138 11.40 -7.04 -18.75
N LYS A 139 11.70 -7.49 -19.98
CA LYS A 139 10.95 -7.12 -21.19
C LYS A 139 9.85 -8.14 -21.48
N SER A 140 8.82 -8.17 -20.65
CA SER A 140 7.69 -9.08 -20.80
C SER A 140 6.36 -8.36 -20.65
N GLU A 141 5.48 -8.50 -21.65
CA GLU A 141 4.14 -7.91 -21.63
C GLU A 141 3.25 -8.46 -20.52
N LYS A 142 3.48 -9.72 -20.12
CA LYS A 142 2.66 -10.39 -19.08
C LYS A 142 3.06 -10.05 -17.65
N ILE A 143 4.24 -9.47 -17.45
CA ILE A 143 4.83 -9.28 -16.11
C ILE A 143 5.15 -7.82 -15.84
N ASN A 144 5.49 -7.05 -16.88
CA ASN A 144 5.97 -5.69 -16.75
C ASN A 144 4.96 -4.67 -17.35
N PRO A 145 4.15 -3.99 -16.51
CA PRO A 145 3.21 -2.98 -16.99
C PRO A 145 3.91 -1.83 -17.73
N ILE A 146 5.10 -1.43 -17.26
CA ILE A 146 5.87 -0.35 -17.88
C ILE A 146 6.37 -0.73 -19.28
N TYR A 147 6.65 -2.01 -19.52
CA TYR A 147 7.04 -2.48 -20.85
C TYR A 147 5.88 -2.36 -21.84
N VAL A 148 4.67 -2.78 -21.43
CA VAL A 148 3.44 -2.65 -22.24
C VAL A 148 3.15 -1.19 -22.57
N MET A 149 3.22 -0.31 -21.56
CA MET A 149 3.06 1.14 -21.72
C MET A 149 4.04 1.71 -22.76
N LYS A 150 5.33 1.32 -22.70
CA LYS A 150 6.34 1.77 -23.67
C LYS A 150 6.10 1.25 -25.08
N LEU A 151 5.59 0.02 -25.24
CA LEU A 151 5.25 -0.52 -26.55
C LEU A 151 4.11 0.27 -27.20
N LYS A 152 3.06 0.58 -26.45
CA LYS A 152 1.92 1.39 -26.94
C LYS A 152 2.34 2.80 -27.36
N LEU A 153 3.17 3.45 -26.55
CA LEU A 153 3.76 4.76 -26.90
C LEU A 153 4.55 4.71 -28.22
N ALA A 154 5.32 3.65 -28.43
CA ALA A 154 6.13 3.50 -29.65
C ALA A 154 5.27 3.17 -30.89
N GLN A 155 4.09 2.58 -30.70
CA GLN A 155 3.11 2.34 -31.76
C GLN A 155 2.39 3.64 -32.14
N SER A 156 1.90 4.41 -31.17
CA SER A 156 1.19 5.67 -31.45
C SER A 156 2.08 6.67 -32.18
N SER A 157 3.38 6.76 -31.83
CA SER A 157 4.33 7.66 -32.51
C SER A 157 4.71 7.23 -33.95
N ARG A 158 4.32 6.03 -34.40
CA ARG A 158 4.56 5.56 -35.77
C ARG A 158 3.34 5.74 -36.68
N GLU A 159 2.17 5.97 -36.09
CA GLU A 159 0.91 6.18 -36.81
C GLU A 159 0.66 7.67 -37.11
N GLU A 160 1.37 8.58 -36.43
CA GLU A 160 1.48 10.02 -36.71
C GLU A 160 2.57 10.35 -37.74
#